data_AF-A0A929ZEC3-F1
#
_entry.id   AF-A0A929ZEC3-F1
#
_cell.length_a   1.000
_cell.length_b   1.000
_cell.length_c   1.000
_cell.angle_alpha   90.00
_cell.angle_beta   90.00
_cell.angle_gamma   90.00
#
_symmetry.space_group_name_H-M   'P 1'
#
loop_
_entity.id
_entity.type
_entity.pdbx_description
1 polymer ?
#
loop_
_entity_poly.entity_id
_entity_poly.type
_entity_poly.pdbx_seq_one_letter_code
_entity_poly.pdbx_strand_id
1 'polypeptide(L)' 'VQRFHNEENAVLIITHHNQILQKLKPDFVHVLINGKIVKTGDASLVREIEEKGYDAYKALA' A
#
# COMPACT_ATOMS: atom_id res chain seq x y z
N VAL A 1 0.42 7.63 13.53
CA VAL A 1 1.41 7.13 12.55
C VAL A 1 2.63 8.04 12.46
N GLN A 2 2.51 9.32 12.10
CA GLN A 2 3.66 10.22 11.92
C GLN A 2 4.64 10.27 13.11
N ARG A 3 4.15 10.24 14.36
CA ARG A 3 5.00 10.19 15.56
C ARG A 3 5.88 8.93 15.65
N PHE A 4 5.49 7.86 14.97
CA PHE A 4 6.20 6.60 14.90
C PHE A 4 7.01 6.46 13.61
N HIS A 5 7.11 7.50 12.76
CA HIS A 5 7.92 7.45 11.56
C HIS A 5 9.29 8.06 11.85
N ASN A 6 10.24 7.23 12.27
CA ASN A 6 11.62 7.62 12.56
C ASN A 6 12.63 6.57 12.06
N GLU A 7 13.91 6.88 12.13
CA GLU A 7 14.98 5.99 11.60
C GLU A 7 15.24 4.75 12.48
N GLU A 8 14.67 4.70 13.69
CA GLU A 8 14.90 3.62 14.66
C GLU A 8 13.82 2.53 14.61
N ASN A 9 12.80 2.66 13.78
CA ASN A 9 11.69 1.73 13.73
C ASN A 9 11.14 1.47 12.32
N ALA A 10 10.23 0.51 12.23
CA ALA A 10 9.45 0.23 11.04
C ALA A 10 7.97 0.21 11.40
N VAL A 11 7.13 0.75 10.51
CA VAL A 11 5.68 0.78 10.68
C VAL A 11 5.03 0.02 9.53
N LEU A 12 4.36 -1.10 9.86
CA LEU A 12 3.51 -1.82 8.91
C LEU A 12 2.06 -1.37 9.09
N ILE A 13 1.47 -0.88 8.00
CA ILE A 13 0.07 -0.43 7.97
C ILE A 13 -0.70 -1.38 7.07
N ILE A 14 -1.69 -2.06 7.63
CA ILE A 14 -2.60 -2.94 6.88
C ILE A 14 -3.94 -2.22 6.76
N THR A 15 -4.34 -1.91 5.53
CA THR A 15 -5.57 -1.18 5.25
C THR A 15 -6.15 -1.60 3.90
N HIS A 16 -7.47 -1.52 3.79
CA HIS A 16 -8.19 -1.58 2.52
C HIS A 16 -8.79 -0.21 2.14
N HIS A 17 -8.51 0.84 2.93
CA HIS A 17 -8.96 2.21 2.70
C HIS A 17 -7.85 3.05 2.06
N ASN A 18 -8.08 3.55 0.85
CA ASN A 18 -7.09 4.33 0.11
C ASN A 18 -6.82 5.71 0.74
N GLN A 19 -7.82 6.32 1.39
CA GLN A 19 -7.72 7.68 1.95
C GLN A 19 -6.61 7.85 3.00
N ILE A 20 -6.27 6.79 3.75
CA ILE A 20 -5.18 6.89 4.74
C ILE A 20 -3.81 6.98 4.05
N LEU A 21 -3.69 6.36 2.87
CA LEU A 21 -2.45 6.35 2.09
C LEU A 21 -2.17 7.72 1.46
N GLN A 22 -3.19 8.56 1.20
CA GLN A 22 -2.99 9.92 0.72
C GLN A 22 -2.31 10.85 1.73
N LYS A 23 -2.45 10.56 3.04
CA LYS A 23 -1.88 11.36 4.13
C LYS A 23 -0.52 10.86 4.60
N LEU A 24 -0.02 9.79 3.99
CA LEU A 24 1.22 9.12 4.34
C LEU A 24 2.10 8.98 3.11
N LYS A 25 3.42 9.01 3.29
CA LYS A 25 4.37 8.72 2.23
C LYS A 25 5.04 7.38 2.58
N PRO A 26 4.47 6.24 2.16
CA PRO A 26 5.08 4.94 2.42
C PRO A 26 6.32 4.73 1.54
N ASP A 27 7.33 4.07 2.09
CA ASP A 27 8.50 3.63 1.31
C ASP A 27 8.14 2.43 0.41
N PHE A 28 7.30 1.54 0.93
CA PHE A 28 6.83 0.34 0.24
C PHE A 28 5.32 0.17 0.36
N VAL A 29 4.72 -0.31 -0.73
CA VAL A 29 3.31 -0.65 -0.84
C VAL A 29 3.22 -2.08 -1.38
N HIS A 30 2.46 -2.92 -0.69
CA HIS A 30 2.25 -4.31 -1.06
C HIS A 30 0.76 -4.57 -1.27
N VAL A 31 0.42 -5.18 -2.40
CA VAL A 31 -0.95 -5.65 -2.69
C VAL A 31 -1.04 -7.13 -2.35
N LEU A 32 -1.90 -7.44 -1.38
CA LEU A 32 -2.15 -8.80 -0.91
C LEU A 32 -3.47 -9.32 -1.48
N ILE A 33 -3.44 -10.45 -2.20
CA ILE A 33 -4.62 -11.14 -2.73
C ILE A 33 -4.46 -12.63 -2.50
N ASN A 34 -5.53 -13.31 -2.09
CA ASN A 34 -5.53 -14.76 -1.83
C ASN A 34 -4.36 -15.24 -0.95
N GLY A 35 -3.97 -14.43 0.05
CA GLY A 35 -2.87 -14.74 0.97
C GLY A 35 -1.47 -14.58 0.39
N LYS A 36 -1.32 -14.04 -0.83
CA LYS A 36 -0.03 -13.80 -1.48
C LYS A 36 0.16 -12.33 -1.83
N ILE A 37 1.39 -11.85 -1.75
CA ILE A 37 1.75 -10.52 -2.25
C ILE A 37 1.88 -10.63 -3.78
N VAL A 38 0.92 -10.06 -4.50
CA VAL A 38 0.85 -10.13 -5.97
C VAL A 38 1.56 -8.94 -6.63
N LYS A 39 1.73 -7.84 -5.90
CA LYS A 39 2.44 -6.65 -6.38
C LYS A 39 3.12 -5.94 -5.22
N THR A 40 4.33 -5.45 -5.49
CA THR A 40 5.07 -4.53 -4.63
C THR A 40 5.46 -3.31 -5.45
N GLY A 41 5.45 -2.14 -4.84
CA GLY A 41 5.88 -0.88 -5.43
C GLY A 41 6.13 0.17 -4.35
N ASP A 42 6.43 1.39 -4.79
CA ASP A 42 6.55 2.55 -3.91
C ASP A 42 5.18 3.27 -3.78
N ALA A 43 5.19 4.49 -3.23
CA ALA A 43 3.98 5.32 -3.08
C ALA A 43 3.20 5.57 -4.40
N SER A 44 3.82 5.43 -5.58
CA SER A 44 3.12 5.53 -6.87
C SER A 44 2.08 4.43 -7.05
N LEU A 45 2.28 3.26 -6.44
CA LEU A 45 1.35 2.14 -6.51
C LEU A 45 0.01 2.48 -5.87
N VAL A 46 0.00 3.35 -4.84
CA VAL A 46 -1.23 3.86 -4.23
C VAL A 46 -2.06 4.63 -5.27
N ARG A 47 -1.42 5.51 -6.03
CA ARG A 47 -2.11 6.30 -7.07
C ARG A 47 -2.69 5.41 -8.16
N GLU A 48 -1.93 4.39 -8.57
CA GLU A 48 -2.40 3.42 -9.55
C GLU A 48 -3.64 2.65 -9.04
N ILE A 49 -3.65 2.26 -7.77
CA ILE A 49 -4.82 1.61 -7.13
C ILE A 49 -6.02 2.56 -7.05
N GLU A 50 -5.80 3.86 -6.83
CA GLU A 50 -6.88 4.86 -6.84
C GLU A 50 -7.49 5.05 -8.23
N GLU A 51 -6.66 5.10 -9.28
CA GLU A 51 -7.10 5.32 -10.66
C GLU A 51 -7.75 4.08 -11.27
N LYS A 52 -7.17 2.89 -11.05
CA LYS A 52 -7.59 1.64 -11.71
C LYS A 52 -8.45 0.75 -10.82
N GLY A 53 -8.54 1.05 -9.52
CA GLY A 53 -9.14 0.17 -8.52
C GLY A 53 -8.28 -1.06 -8.22
N TYR A 54 -8.69 -1.82 -7.20
CA TYR A 54 -8.03 -3.08 -6.82
C TYR A 54 -8.25 -4.21 -7.84
N ASP A 55 -9.25 -4.09 -8.71
CA ASP A 55 -9.58 -5.12 -9.70
C ASP A 55 -8.45 -5.36 -10.70
N ALA A 56 -7.64 -4.35 -10.99
CA ALA A 56 -6.44 -4.47 -11.82
C ALA A 56 -5.45 -5.52 -11.31
N TYR A 57 -5.46 -5.80 -10.00
CA TYR A 57 -4.56 -6.77 -9.38
C TYR A 57 -5.22 -8.11 -9.10
N LYS A 58 -6.56 -8.20 -9.09
CA LYS A 58 -7.28 -9.47 -8.88
C LYS A 58 -6.95 -10.51 -9.95
N ALA A 59 -6.65 -10.08 -11.18
CA ALA A 59 -6.25 -10.96 -12.28
C ALA A 59 -4.81 -11.51 -12.15
N LEU A 60 -4.02 -11.02 -11.19
CA LEU A 60 -2.65 -11.47 -10.93
C LEU A 60 -2.56 -12.56 -9.84
N ALA A 61 -3.70 -12.97 -9.29
CA ALA A 61 -3.81 -13.91 -8.17
C ALA A 61 -4.17 -15.33 -8.60
#